data_AF-A0A498T088-F1
#
_entry.id   AF-A0A498T088-F1
#
_cell.length_a   1.000
_cell.length_b   1.000
_cell.length_c   1.000
_cell.angle_alpha   90.00
_cell.angle_beta   90.00
_cell.angle_gamma   90.00
#
_symmetry.space_group_name_H-M   'P 1'
#
loop_
_entity.id
_entity.type
_entity.pdbx_description
1 polymer ?
#
loop_
_entity_poly.entity_id
_entity_poly.type
_entity_poly.pdbx_seq_one_letter_code
_entity_poly.pdbx_strand_id
1 'polypeptide(L)'
;MNITYWAMALLSTTLSEDGFTGYFLSGFIEIPGALLGVMLLFKFGRRTVTVWSFTVQCTGTIQTALAVIAKFFNTFIWVAQPLMLAEMSPTTVRNIFCGTVSFFGVIGAVIAPYLPLLKTISPEAPKVTVSIVSLAAAIVLLTAPETKDLPMPEDVNDFDPGRFLQLFGYQKQRKQSVFMAAENAAIFEEWTTVCLSLLAFLVLKVIIQDVYCFFS
;
A
#
# COMPACT_ATOMS: atom_id res chain seq x y z
N MET A 1 1.09 -1.07 -0.15
CA MET A 1 1.54 0.28 0.25
C MET A 1 0.63 1.43 -0.20
N ASN A 2 -0.13 1.38 -1.31
CA ASN A 2 -0.65 2.62 -1.93
C ASN A 2 -2.18 2.79 -2.03
N ILE A 3 -3.00 1.73 -2.03
CA ILE A 3 -4.44 1.84 -2.37
C ILE A 3 -5.22 2.80 -1.45
N THR A 4 -5.12 2.59 -0.13
CA THR A 4 -5.89 3.36 0.86
C THR A 4 -5.47 4.82 0.91
N TYR A 5 -4.18 5.12 0.72
CA TYR A 5 -3.68 6.50 0.68
C TYR A 5 -4.26 7.28 -0.49
N TRP A 6 -4.16 6.74 -1.72
CA TRP A 6 -4.70 7.40 -2.91
C TRP A 6 -6.23 7.50 -2.86
N ALA A 7 -6.90 6.47 -2.36
CA ALA A 7 -8.35 6.49 -2.16
C ALA A 7 -8.79 7.61 -1.19
N MET A 8 -8.09 7.77 -0.06
CA MET A 8 -8.38 8.81 0.92
C MET A 8 -8.04 10.21 0.42
N ALA A 9 -6.98 10.35 -0.38
CA ALA A 9 -6.66 11.61 -1.05
C ALA A 9 -7.78 12.03 -2.01
N LEU A 10 -8.31 11.10 -2.81
CA LEU A 10 -9.42 11.36 -3.72
C LEU A 10 -10.76 11.60 -2.99
N LEU A 11 -11.00 10.93 -1.86
CA LEU A 11 -12.20 11.18 -1.06
C LEU A 11 -12.16 12.56 -0.38
N SER A 12 -10.97 13.08 -0.05
CA SER A 12 -10.82 14.37 0.66
C SER A 12 -11.33 15.57 -0.14
N THR A 13 -11.28 15.53 -1.47
CA THR A 13 -11.79 16.61 -2.35
C THR A 13 -13.31 16.68 -2.36
N THR A 14 -13.99 15.63 -1.91
CA THR A 14 -15.46 15.56 -1.85
C THR A 14 -16.04 15.89 -0.48
N LEU A 15 -15.18 16.21 0.50
CA LEU A 15 -15.57 16.44 1.91
C LEU A 15 -15.99 17.90 2.18
N SER A 16 -15.59 18.84 1.32
CA SER A 16 -15.92 20.26 1.42
C SER A 16 -16.61 20.72 0.13
N GLU A 17 -17.46 21.74 0.23
CA GLU A 17 -18.13 22.37 -0.91
C GLU A 17 -17.12 22.94 -1.91
N ASP A 18 -15.98 23.42 -1.38
CA ASP A 18 -14.80 23.81 -2.15
C ASP A 18 -13.72 22.72 -2.09
N GLY A 19 -13.50 22.01 -3.21
CA GLY A 19 -12.51 20.94 -3.30
C GLY A 19 -11.07 21.37 -2.97
N PHE A 20 -10.73 22.65 -3.18
CA PHE A 20 -9.43 23.23 -2.83
C PHE A 20 -9.20 23.27 -1.31
N THR A 21 -10.20 23.74 -0.57
CA THR A 21 -10.15 23.83 0.90
C THR A 21 -10.06 22.44 1.54
N GLY A 22 -10.80 21.46 0.99
CA GLY A 22 -10.73 20.07 1.43
C GLY A 22 -9.33 19.46 1.25
N TYR A 23 -8.69 19.70 0.09
CA TYR A 23 -7.35 19.20 -0.18
C TYR A 23 -6.29 19.89 0.70
N PHE A 24 -6.37 21.21 0.88
CA PHE A 24 -5.45 21.98 1.72
C PHE A 24 -5.51 21.52 3.19
N LEU A 25 -6.72 21.31 3.72
CA LEU A 25 -6.90 20.79 5.07
C LEU A 25 -6.31 19.38 5.21
N SER A 26 -6.47 18.55 4.18
CA SER A 26 -5.91 17.18 4.17
C SER A 26 -4.37 17.18 4.23
N GLY A 27 -3.71 18.09 3.49
CA GLY A 27 -2.25 18.25 3.53
C GLY A 27 -1.76 18.81 4.86
N PHE A 28 -2.51 19.76 5.46
CA PHE A 28 -2.17 20.32 6.76
C PHE A 28 -2.17 19.27 7.87
N ILE A 29 -3.08 18.30 7.83
CA ILE A 29 -3.19 17.20 8.82
C ILE A 29 -2.07 16.16 8.66
N GLU A 30 -1.53 16.00 7.45
CA GLU A 30 -0.46 15.04 7.18
C GLU A 30 0.86 15.44 7.86
N ILE A 31 1.17 16.74 7.96
CA ILE A 31 2.39 17.22 8.61
C ILE A 31 2.50 16.81 10.10
N PRO A 32 1.52 17.13 10.98
CA PRO A 32 1.55 16.70 12.38
C PRO A 32 1.37 15.19 12.51
N GLY A 33 0.62 14.56 11.61
CA GLY A 33 0.46 13.10 11.58
C GLY A 33 1.77 12.37 11.32
N ALA A 34 2.59 12.86 10.38
CA ALA A 34 3.88 12.25 10.10
C ALA A 34 4.85 12.37 11.29
N LEU A 35 4.92 13.54 11.92
CA LEU A 35 5.76 13.78 13.11
C LEU A 35 5.35 12.89 14.29
N LEU A 36 4.06 12.84 14.59
CA LEU A 36 3.53 11.98 15.65
C LEU A 36 3.71 10.50 15.32
N GLY A 37 3.68 10.13 14.04
CA GLY A 37 3.86 8.75 13.59
C GLY A 37 5.25 8.23 13.88
N VAL A 38 6.26 9.04 13.55
CA VAL A 38 7.65 8.75 13.89
C VAL A 38 7.81 8.57 15.40
N MET A 39 7.24 9.46 16.21
CA MET A 39 7.30 9.36 17.68
C MET A 39 6.61 8.10 18.22
N LEU A 40 5.46 7.73 17.66
CA LEU A 40 4.72 6.53 18.06
C LEU A 40 5.48 5.25 17.74
N LEU A 41 6.15 5.21 16.58
CA LEU A 41 6.92 4.06 16.11
C LEU A 41 8.10 3.74 17.02
N PHE A 42 8.76 4.76 17.58
CA PHE A 42 9.82 4.56 18.57
C PHE A 42 9.30 3.96 19.89
N LYS A 43 8.06 4.26 20.29
CA LYS A 43 7.53 3.87 21.61
C LYS A 43 6.78 2.53 21.61
N PHE A 44 5.80 2.33 20.72
CA PHE A 44 4.81 1.26 20.80
C PHE A 44 5.06 0.04 19.87
N GLY A 45 6.12 0.06 19.07
CA GLY A 45 6.42 -1.03 18.13
C GLY A 45 5.62 -0.93 16.82
N ARG A 46 6.24 -1.34 15.70
CA ARG A 46 5.78 -1.02 14.34
C ARG A 46 4.48 -1.73 13.95
N ARG A 47 4.32 -2.98 14.37
CA ARG A 47 3.14 -3.80 14.10
C ARG A 47 1.91 -3.26 14.81
N THR A 48 2.01 -3.04 16.12
CA THR A 48 0.91 -2.54 16.95
C THR A 48 0.38 -1.20 16.44
N VAL A 49 1.28 -0.24 16.16
CA VAL A 49 0.90 1.08 15.60
C VAL A 49 0.13 0.94 14.28
N THR A 50 0.59 0.07 13.39
CA THR A 50 -0.01 -0.07 12.06
C THR A 50 -1.36 -0.81 12.11
N VAL A 51 -1.51 -1.83 12.96
CA VAL A 51 -2.80 -2.52 13.18
C VAL A 51 -3.84 -1.55 13.73
N TRP A 52 -3.51 -0.81 14.79
CA TRP A 52 -4.41 0.19 15.38
C TRP A 52 -4.84 1.24 14.36
N SER A 53 -3.91 1.69 13.52
CA SER A 53 -4.19 2.69 12.49
C SER A 53 -5.17 2.18 11.43
N PHE A 54 -5.05 0.93 10.98
CA PHE A 54 -6.00 0.34 10.04
C PHE A 54 -7.39 0.10 10.66
N THR A 55 -7.46 -0.29 11.93
CA THR A 55 -8.74 -0.46 12.63
C THR A 55 -9.48 0.87 12.79
N VAL A 56 -8.78 1.92 13.19
CA VAL A 56 -9.37 3.26 13.31
C VAL A 56 -9.78 3.80 11.93
N GLN A 57 -8.96 3.57 10.90
CA GLN A 57 -9.29 3.95 9.52
C GLN A 57 -10.62 3.32 9.06
N CYS A 58 -10.81 2.01 9.29
CA CYS A 58 -12.04 1.32 8.91
C CYS A 58 -13.30 1.97 9.51
N THR A 59 -13.26 2.30 10.81
CA THR A 59 -14.39 2.95 11.50
C THR A 59 -14.59 4.40 11.07
N GLY A 60 -13.49 5.14 10.85
CA GLY A 60 -13.54 6.56 10.49
C GLY A 60 -13.91 6.83 9.04
N THR A 61 -13.76 5.85 8.13
CA THR A 61 -14.25 5.98 6.75
C THR A 61 -15.76 5.86 6.64
N ILE A 62 -16.41 5.15 7.57
CA ILE A 62 -17.87 4.93 7.55
C ILE A 62 -18.61 6.18 8.02
N GLN A 63 -18.05 6.91 8.99
CA GLN A 63 -18.66 8.15 9.51
C GLN A 63 -17.93 9.38 8.96
N THR A 64 -18.64 10.23 8.21
CA THR A 64 -18.07 11.46 7.62
C THR A 64 -17.46 12.40 8.65
N ALA A 65 -18.04 12.45 9.87
CA ALA A 65 -17.51 13.24 10.98
C ALA A 65 -16.11 12.78 11.46
N LEU A 66 -15.75 11.51 11.23
CA LEU A 66 -14.46 10.92 11.59
C LEU A 66 -13.50 10.80 10.40
N ALA A 67 -13.87 11.27 9.21
CA ALA A 67 -13.03 11.17 8.01
C ALA A 67 -11.66 11.87 8.18
N VAL A 68 -11.63 12.98 8.94
CA VAL A 68 -10.41 13.72 9.30
C VAL A 68 -9.48 12.87 10.17
N ILE A 69 -10.04 12.13 11.12
CA ILE A 69 -9.30 11.21 11.99
C ILE A 69 -8.79 10.03 11.18
N ALA A 70 -9.60 9.46 10.28
CA ALA A 70 -9.16 8.39 9.38
C ALA A 70 -8.00 8.83 8.47
N LYS A 71 -8.01 10.08 8.00
CA LYS A 71 -6.91 10.67 7.22
C LYS A 71 -5.64 10.84 8.05
N PHE A 72 -5.76 11.24 9.31
CA PHE A 72 -4.62 11.34 10.24
C PHE A 72 -3.97 9.97 10.51
N PHE A 73 -4.76 8.94 10.81
CA PHE A 73 -4.23 7.58 11.00
C PHE A 73 -3.67 6.96 9.71
N ASN A 74 -4.16 7.38 8.54
CA ASN A 74 -3.58 7.00 7.26
C ASN A 74 -2.12 7.46 7.12
N THR A 75 -1.76 8.62 7.66
CA THR A 75 -0.39 9.12 7.65
C THR A 75 0.55 8.24 8.47
N PHE A 76 0.09 7.71 9.61
CA PHE A 76 0.89 6.76 10.40
C PHE A 76 1.20 5.49 9.62
N ILE A 77 0.22 4.97 8.89
CA ILE A 77 0.41 3.79 8.02
C ILE A 77 1.46 4.09 6.95
N TRP A 78 1.41 5.28 6.35
CA TRP A 78 2.35 5.70 5.30
C TRP A 78 3.81 5.78 5.79
N VAL A 79 4.03 6.20 7.05
CA VAL A 79 5.38 6.23 7.65
C VAL A 79 5.82 4.83 8.10
N ALA A 80 4.92 4.03 8.68
CA ALA A 80 5.25 2.73 9.27
C ALA A 80 5.51 1.63 8.24
N GLN A 81 4.73 1.58 7.15
CA GLN A 81 4.80 0.53 6.12
C GLN A 81 6.14 0.41 5.39
N PRO A 82 6.70 1.47 4.76
CA PRO A 82 7.99 1.37 4.06
C PRO A 82 9.13 1.02 5.02
N LEU A 83 9.01 1.48 6.26
CA LEU A 83 9.97 1.23 7.31
C LEU A 83 9.93 -0.23 7.80
N MET A 84 8.72 -0.80 7.97
CA MET A 84 8.52 -2.24 8.21
C MET A 84 9.01 -3.10 7.03
N LEU A 85 8.78 -2.65 5.80
CA LEU A 85 9.25 -3.32 4.59
C LEU A 85 10.78 -3.42 4.56
N ALA A 86 11.47 -2.32 4.90
CA ALA A 86 12.93 -2.29 4.95
C ALA A 86 13.50 -3.25 6.00
N GLU A 87 12.88 -3.36 7.18
CA GLU A 87 13.31 -4.28 8.23
C GLU A 87 13.02 -5.74 7.95
N MET A 88 11.89 -6.05 7.31
CA MET A 88 11.56 -7.42 6.95
C MET A 88 12.40 -7.91 5.76
N SER A 89 12.91 -7.00 4.93
CA SER A 89 13.66 -7.36 3.74
C SER A 89 15.11 -7.74 4.07
N PRO A 90 15.54 -8.99 3.77
CA PRO A 90 16.96 -9.33 3.87
C PRO A 90 17.74 -8.61 2.77
N THR A 91 18.98 -8.22 3.07
CA THR A 91 19.79 -7.36 2.20
C THR A 91 20.03 -7.97 0.81
N THR A 92 20.13 -9.30 0.73
CA THR A 92 20.37 -10.06 -0.51
C THR A 92 19.23 -9.95 -1.53
N VAL A 93 17.96 -9.90 -1.09
CA VAL A 93 16.79 -9.82 -1.98
C VAL A 93 15.98 -8.53 -1.82
N ARG A 94 16.51 -7.55 -1.06
CA ARG A 94 15.84 -6.27 -0.78
C ARG A 94 15.36 -5.55 -2.03
N ASN A 95 16.17 -5.50 -3.08
CA ASN A 95 15.80 -4.80 -4.32
C ASN A 95 14.62 -5.45 -5.02
N ILE A 96 14.59 -6.78 -5.10
CA ILE A 96 13.51 -7.56 -5.74
C ILE A 96 12.23 -7.46 -4.90
N PHE A 97 12.36 -7.55 -3.58
CA PHE A 97 11.24 -7.45 -2.65
C PHE A 97 10.59 -6.07 -2.67
N CYS A 98 11.40 -5.00 -2.55
CA CYS A 98 10.93 -3.62 -2.65
C CYS A 98 10.31 -3.33 -4.02
N GLY A 99 10.90 -3.84 -5.10
CA GLY A 99 10.33 -3.75 -6.45
C GLY A 99 8.94 -4.39 -6.52
N THR A 100 8.82 -5.65 -6.08
CA THR A 100 7.56 -6.40 -6.08
C THR A 100 6.45 -5.69 -5.32
N VAL A 101 6.73 -5.22 -4.10
CA VAL A 101 5.75 -4.47 -3.29
C VAL A 101 5.37 -3.14 -3.94
N SER A 102 6.31 -2.47 -4.59
CA SER A 102 6.05 -1.24 -5.33
C SER A 102 5.15 -1.47 -6.53
N PHE A 103 5.34 -2.56 -7.29
CA PHE A 103 4.46 -2.93 -8.41
C PHE A 103 3.00 -3.09 -7.95
N PHE A 104 2.75 -3.85 -6.88
CA PHE A 104 1.40 -3.95 -6.29
C PHE A 104 0.88 -2.60 -5.78
N GLY A 105 1.78 -1.74 -5.29
CA GLY A 105 1.45 -0.37 -4.93
C GLY A 105 0.96 0.46 -6.11
N VAL A 106 1.63 0.37 -7.26
CA VAL A 106 1.28 1.11 -8.48
C VAL A 106 -0.05 0.64 -9.05
N ILE A 107 -0.31 -0.68 -9.09
CA ILE A 107 -1.63 -1.23 -9.47
C ILE A 107 -2.73 -0.58 -8.62
N GLY A 108 -2.46 -0.42 -7.32
CA GLY A 108 -3.37 0.24 -6.41
C GLY A 108 -3.63 1.72 -6.71
N ALA A 109 -2.60 2.46 -7.12
CA ALA A 109 -2.74 3.86 -7.54
C ALA A 109 -3.53 3.98 -8.84
N VAL A 110 -3.38 3.03 -9.76
CA VAL A 110 -4.16 2.96 -11.01
C VAL A 110 -5.64 2.67 -10.74
N ILE A 111 -5.96 1.85 -9.73
CA ILE A 111 -7.35 1.54 -9.34
C ILE A 111 -8.03 2.74 -8.64
N ALA A 112 -7.27 3.56 -7.93
CA ALA A 112 -7.79 4.68 -7.14
C ALA A 112 -8.73 5.66 -7.88
N PRO A 113 -8.42 6.18 -9.09
CA PRO A 113 -9.29 7.09 -9.82
C PRO A 113 -10.63 6.48 -10.26
N TYR A 114 -10.82 5.16 -10.18
CA TYR A 114 -12.10 4.51 -10.46
C TYR A 114 -13.06 4.54 -9.27
N LEU A 115 -12.58 4.85 -8.05
CA LEU A 115 -13.42 4.92 -6.85
C LEU A 115 -14.48 6.03 -6.91
N PRO A 116 -14.20 7.26 -7.38
CA PRO A 116 -15.22 8.29 -7.55
C PRO A 116 -16.31 7.91 -8.56
N LEU A 117 -15.98 7.13 -9.61
CA LEU A 117 -16.97 6.67 -10.59
C LEU A 117 -18.03 5.77 -9.92
N LEU A 118 -17.64 5.04 -8.87
CA LEU A 118 -18.54 4.20 -8.09
C LEU A 118 -19.60 4.99 -7.30
N LYS A 119 -19.40 6.30 -7.12
CA LYS A 119 -20.37 7.21 -6.48
C LYS A 119 -21.68 7.31 -7.26
N THR A 120 -21.67 7.03 -8.56
CA THR A 120 -22.86 7.05 -9.44
C THR A 120 -23.87 5.95 -9.08
N ILE A 121 -23.41 4.83 -8.52
CA ILE A 121 -24.27 3.72 -8.10
C ILE A 121 -24.81 3.99 -6.69
N SER A 122 -23.93 4.41 -5.77
CA SER A 122 -24.34 4.86 -4.43
C SER A 122 -23.33 5.82 -3.81
N PRO A 123 -23.78 6.82 -3.03
CA PRO A 123 -22.90 7.82 -2.41
C PRO A 123 -21.94 7.24 -1.35
N GLU A 124 -22.28 6.07 -0.79
CA GLU A 124 -21.50 5.41 0.27
C GLU A 124 -20.56 4.30 -0.24
N ALA A 125 -20.73 3.83 -1.48
CA ALA A 125 -19.92 2.74 -2.05
C ALA A 125 -18.40 2.97 -1.97
N PRO A 126 -17.84 4.16 -2.29
CA PRO A 126 -16.40 4.37 -2.23
C PRO A 126 -15.85 4.22 -0.81
N LYS A 127 -16.61 4.67 0.21
CA LYS A 127 -16.20 4.61 1.61
C LYS A 127 -16.17 3.18 2.13
N VAL A 128 -17.19 2.38 1.79
CA VAL A 128 -17.28 0.95 2.18
C VAL A 128 -16.18 0.12 1.53
N THR A 129 -15.81 0.40 0.29
CA THR A 129 -14.70 -0.30 -0.36
C THR A 129 -13.37 -0.05 0.36
N VAL A 130 -13.09 1.21 0.74
CA VAL A 130 -11.88 1.56 1.49
C VAL A 130 -11.88 0.91 2.88
N SER A 131 -13.03 0.87 3.56
CA SER A 131 -13.13 0.22 4.87
C SER A 131 -12.85 -1.28 4.79
N ILE A 132 -13.40 -1.98 3.79
CA ILE A 132 -13.15 -3.43 3.57
C ILE A 132 -11.67 -3.70 3.31
N VAL A 133 -11.04 -2.90 2.43
CA VAL A 133 -9.61 -3.05 2.12
C VAL A 133 -8.74 -2.80 3.35
N SER A 134 -9.08 -1.79 4.16
CA SER A 134 -8.36 -1.49 5.41
C SER A 134 -8.49 -2.61 6.45
N LEU A 135 -9.67 -3.23 6.56
CA LEU A 135 -9.91 -4.35 7.46
C LEU A 135 -9.14 -5.60 7.03
N ALA A 136 -9.17 -5.92 5.73
CA ALA A 136 -8.39 -7.01 5.17
C ALA A 136 -6.88 -6.81 5.43
N ALA A 137 -6.39 -5.59 5.24
CA ALA A 137 -4.99 -5.24 5.53
C ALA A 137 -4.65 -5.41 7.01
N ALA A 138 -5.53 -4.99 7.93
CA ALA A 138 -5.34 -5.19 9.37
C ALA A 138 -5.23 -6.68 9.75
N ILE A 139 -6.10 -7.52 9.19
CA ILE A 139 -6.09 -8.98 9.42
C ILE A 139 -4.80 -9.59 8.91
N VAL A 140 -4.34 -9.20 7.72
CA VAL A 140 -3.06 -9.67 7.18
C VAL A 140 -1.90 -9.20 8.07
N LEU A 141 -1.93 -7.96 8.57
CA LEU A 141 -0.87 -7.43 9.42
C LEU A 141 -0.82 -8.08 10.81
N LEU A 142 -1.95 -8.58 11.32
CA LEU A 142 -1.96 -9.41 12.53
C LEU A 142 -1.15 -10.70 12.35
N THR A 143 -0.90 -11.13 11.11
CA THR A 143 -0.08 -12.32 10.85
C THR A 143 1.40 -12.01 10.69
N ALA A 144 1.75 -10.74 10.47
CA ALA A 144 3.13 -10.31 10.33
C ALA A 144 3.88 -10.43 11.67
N PRO A 145 5.16 -10.84 11.66
CA PRO A 145 6.00 -10.85 12.85
C PRO A 145 6.27 -9.43 13.34
N GLU A 146 6.58 -9.29 14.62
CA GLU A 146 6.91 -8.00 15.22
C GLU A 146 8.39 -7.71 15.02
N THR A 147 8.73 -6.65 14.29
CA THR A 147 10.11 -6.32 13.90
C THR A 147 10.85 -5.43 14.91
N LYS A 148 10.23 -5.12 16.06
CA LYS A 148 10.82 -4.22 17.06
C LYS A 148 12.02 -4.91 17.75
N ASP A 149 13.15 -4.21 17.81
CA ASP A 149 14.37 -4.60 18.53
C ASP A 149 15.09 -5.86 18.01
N LEU A 150 14.77 -6.30 16.78
CA LEU A 150 15.46 -7.39 16.10
C LEU A 150 16.60 -6.86 15.22
N PRO A 151 17.76 -7.56 15.15
CA PRO A 151 18.79 -7.24 14.16
C PRO A 151 18.22 -7.43 12.75
N MET A 152 18.67 -6.59 11.82
CA MET A 152 18.24 -6.66 10.43
C MET A 152 18.70 -8.01 9.84
N PRO A 153 17.81 -8.83 9.26
CA PRO A 153 18.19 -10.12 8.72
C PRO A 153 19.18 -9.91 7.57
N GLU A 154 20.41 -10.37 7.74
CA GLU A 154 21.44 -10.29 6.69
C GLU A 154 21.22 -11.37 5.62
N ASP A 155 20.68 -12.52 6.03
CA ASP A 155 20.43 -13.67 5.17
C ASP A 155 18.97 -14.13 5.18
N VAL A 156 18.57 -14.77 4.08
CA VAL A 156 17.23 -15.36 3.89
C VAL A 156 16.92 -16.45 4.91
N ASN A 157 17.95 -17.03 5.54
CA ASN A 157 17.84 -18.09 6.54
C ASN A 157 17.38 -17.57 7.91
N ASP A 158 17.59 -16.29 8.19
CA ASP A 158 17.23 -15.64 9.47
C ASP A 158 15.88 -14.89 9.37
N PHE A 159 15.20 -15.03 8.24
CA PHE A 159 13.90 -14.43 8.01
C PHE A 159 12.80 -15.22 8.74
N ASP A 160 12.15 -14.60 9.73
CA ASP A 160 10.95 -15.16 10.35
C ASP A 160 9.73 -14.93 9.41
N PRO A 161 9.16 -16.00 8.83
CA PRO A 161 8.03 -15.86 7.92
C PRO A 161 6.71 -15.48 8.62
N GLY A 162 6.67 -15.40 9.96
CA GLY A 162 5.45 -15.08 10.71
C GLY A 162 4.43 -16.24 10.72
N ARG A 163 3.44 -16.12 11.61
CA ARG A 163 2.52 -17.24 11.94
C ARG A 163 1.69 -17.74 10.75
N PHE A 164 1.31 -16.88 9.81
CA PHE A 164 0.44 -17.26 8.69
C PHE A 164 1.16 -18.02 7.58
N LEU A 165 2.41 -17.68 7.28
CA LEU A 165 3.23 -18.46 6.35
C LEU A 165 3.67 -19.81 6.94
N GLN A 166 3.83 -19.89 8.28
CA GLN A 166 4.03 -21.17 8.97
C GLN A 166 2.81 -22.09 8.81
N LEU A 167 1.59 -21.53 8.88
CA LEU A 167 0.32 -22.22 8.64
C LEU A 167 0.14 -22.69 7.17
N PHE A 168 0.58 -21.90 6.19
CA PHE A 168 0.54 -22.27 4.77
C PHE A 168 1.66 -23.24 4.33
N GLY A 169 2.47 -23.74 5.26
CA GLY A 169 3.47 -24.78 4.97
C GLY A 169 4.73 -24.23 4.29
N TYR A 170 5.37 -23.22 4.89
CA TYR A 170 6.66 -22.64 4.49
C TYR A 170 7.74 -23.69 4.09
N GLN A 171 7.75 -24.87 4.73
CA GLN A 171 8.69 -25.95 4.38
C GLN A 171 8.43 -26.60 3.01
N LYS A 172 7.16 -26.65 2.55
CA LYS A 172 6.80 -27.21 1.24
C LYS A 172 7.18 -26.25 0.10
N GLN A 173 7.09 -24.95 0.35
CA GLN A 173 7.51 -23.91 -0.58
C GLN A 173 9.03 -23.81 -0.73
N ARG A 174 9.83 -23.97 0.34
CA ARG A 174 11.31 -23.93 0.27
C ARG A 174 11.91 -24.94 -0.73
N LYS A 175 11.30 -26.12 -0.87
CA LYS A 175 11.74 -27.16 -1.81
C LYS A 175 11.34 -26.86 -3.26
N GLN A 176 10.26 -26.11 -3.44
CA GLN A 176 9.68 -25.75 -4.74
C GLN A 176 10.21 -24.40 -5.25
N SER A 177 10.58 -23.49 -4.36
CA SER A 177 11.16 -22.17 -4.68
C SER A 177 12.60 -22.25 -5.18
N VAL A 178 13.41 -23.21 -4.72
CA VAL A 178 14.74 -23.48 -5.31
C VAL A 178 14.61 -24.04 -6.72
N PHE A 179 13.62 -24.92 -6.95
CA PHE A 179 13.34 -25.50 -8.26
C PHE A 179 12.80 -24.45 -9.25
N MET A 180 11.86 -23.60 -8.79
CA MET A 180 11.28 -22.54 -9.62
C MET A 180 12.20 -21.31 -9.78
N ALA A 181 13.14 -21.03 -8.88
CA ALA A 181 14.10 -19.93 -9.06
C ALA A 181 15.08 -20.20 -10.21
N ALA A 182 15.45 -21.47 -10.45
CA ALA A 182 16.27 -21.87 -11.59
C ALA A 182 15.53 -21.70 -12.93
N GLU A 183 14.20 -21.90 -12.94
CA GLU A 183 13.36 -21.78 -14.14
C GLU A 183 12.91 -20.32 -14.39
N ASN A 184 12.56 -19.59 -13.33
CA ASN A 184 12.02 -18.24 -13.41
C ASN A 184 13.08 -17.16 -13.66
N ALA A 185 14.36 -17.40 -13.38
CA ALA A 185 15.41 -16.45 -13.75
C ALA A 185 15.48 -16.24 -15.28
N ALA A 186 15.22 -17.29 -16.06
CA ALA A 186 15.13 -17.21 -17.52
C ALA A 186 13.85 -16.52 -18.00
N ILE A 187 12.72 -16.75 -17.31
CA ILE A 187 11.41 -16.22 -17.67
C ILE A 187 11.26 -14.74 -17.25
N PHE A 188 11.89 -14.31 -16.14
CA PHE A 188 11.76 -12.95 -15.62
C PHE A 188 12.46 -11.88 -16.48
N GLU A 189 13.56 -12.22 -17.16
CA GLU A 189 14.17 -11.34 -18.17
C GLU A 189 13.25 -11.15 -19.40
N GLU A 190 12.48 -12.18 -19.76
CA GLU A 190 11.57 -12.16 -20.91
C GLU A 190 10.27 -11.40 -20.60
N TRP A 191 9.73 -11.52 -19.38
CA TRP A 191 8.51 -10.79 -18.99
C TRP A 191 8.75 -9.33 -18.63
N THR A 192 9.91 -8.95 -18.09
CA THR A 192 10.21 -7.54 -17.79
C THR A 192 10.38 -6.72 -19.07
N THR A 193 10.98 -7.29 -20.12
CA THR A 193 11.08 -6.65 -21.44
C THR A 193 9.73 -6.57 -22.16
N VAL A 194 8.87 -7.59 -22.07
CA VAL A 194 7.50 -7.57 -22.62
C VAL A 194 6.57 -6.61 -21.85
N CYS A 195 6.66 -6.55 -20.52
CA CYS A 195 5.87 -5.61 -19.73
C CYS A 195 6.34 -4.16 -19.88
N LEU A 196 7.65 -3.88 -19.94
CA LEU A 196 8.17 -2.54 -20.20
C LEU A 196 7.81 -2.05 -21.60
N SER A 197 7.84 -2.92 -22.61
CA SER A 197 7.42 -2.58 -23.96
C SER A 197 5.91 -2.37 -24.08
N LEU A 198 5.08 -3.16 -23.40
CA LEU A 198 3.62 -2.95 -23.34
C LEU A 198 3.23 -1.69 -22.57
N LEU A 199 3.89 -1.39 -21.45
CA LEU A 199 3.68 -0.14 -20.69
C LEU A 199 4.12 1.08 -21.52
N ALA A 200 5.26 1.01 -22.20
CA ALA A 200 5.69 2.05 -23.13
C ALA A 200 4.66 2.24 -24.27
N PHE A 201 4.12 1.17 -24.83
CA PHE A 201 3.09 1.25 -25.88
C PHE A 201 1.76 1.83 -25.40
N LEU A 202 1.32 1.49 -24.18
CA LEU A 202 0.11 2.03 -23.57
C LEU A 202 0.26 3.50 -23.22
N VAL A 203 1.39 3.90 -22.64
CA VAL A 203 1.69 5.30 -22.33
C VAL A 203 1.80 6.13 -23.61
N LEU A 204 2.44 5.60 -24.66
CA LEU A 204 2.53 6.30 -25.94
C LEU A 204 1.16 6.44 -26.61
N LYS A 205 0.29 5.41 -26.54
CA LYS A 205 -1.09 5.51 -27.05
C LYS A 205 -1.92 6.54 -26.30
N VAL A 206 -1.81 6.59 -24.97
CA VAL A 206 -2.53 7.59 -24.16
C VAL A 206 -2.04 9.00 -24.49
N ILE A 207 -0.73 9.22 -24.59
CA ILE A 207 -0.15 10.53 -24.97
C ILE A 207 -0.57 10.94 -26.38
N ILE A 208 -0.55 10.01 -27.35
CA ILE A 208 -0.96 10.32 -28.73
C ILE A 208 -2.47 10.63 -28.79
N GLN A 209 -3.29 9.94 -28.00
CA GLN A 209 -4.73 10.15 -27.98
C GLN A 209 -5.12 11.48 -27.30
N ASP A 210 -4.37 11.90 -26.27
CA ASP A 210 -4.52 13.21 -25.64
C ASP A 210 -4.03 14.35 -26.55
N VAL A 211 -2.95 14.14 -27.33
CA VAL A 211 -2.43 15.14 -28.29
C VAL A 211 -3.38 15.33 -29.49
N TYR A 212 -4.00 14.25 -29.99
CA TYR A 212 -5.00 14.35 -31.07
C TYR A 212 -6.30 15.02 -30.62
N CYS A 213 -6.70 14.89 -29.35
CA CYS A 213 -7.89 15.53 -28.81
C CYS A 213 -7.68 17.03 -28.53
N PHE A 214 -6.43 17.48 -28.38
CA PHE A 214 -6.09 18.88 -28.16
C PHE A 214 -5.95 19.70 -29.46
N PHE A 215 -5.83 19.05 -30.61
CA PHE A 215 -5.59 19.70 -31.91
C PHE A 215 -6.80 19.64 -32.88
N SER A 216 -7.97 19.18 -32.42
CA SER A 216 -9.25 19.24 -33.15
C SER A 216 -10.28 20.06 -32.39
#